data_AF-A0A928TR66-F1
#
_entry.id   AF-A0A928TR66-F1
#
_cell.length_a   1.000
_cell.length_b   1.000
_cell.length_c   1.000
_cell.angle_alpha   90.00
_cell.angle_beta   90.00
_cell.angle_gamma   90.00
#
_symmetry.space_group_name_H-M   'P 1'
#
loop_
_entity.id
_entity.type
_entity.pdbx_description
1 polymer ?
#
loop_
_entity_poly.entity_id
_entity_poly.type
_entity_poly.pdbx_seq_one_letter_code
_entity_poly.pdbx_strand_id
1 'polypeptide(L)' 'MLPQEAIQEFKELYEKRYGVKLSDEEATLRANNLFKLYKITYMGEPNIDDFREKVVKSHDLNTNHN' A
#
# COMPACT_ATOMS: atom_id res chain seq x y z
N MET A 1 -2.30 3.45 0.30
CA MET A 1 -2.85 2.26 0.99
C MET A 1 -2.96 1.13 -0.01
N LEU A 2 -3.03 -0.12 0.46
CA LEU A 2 -3.30 -1.28 -0.38
C LEU A 2 -4.69 -1.17 -1.06
N PRO A 3 -4.86 -1.70 -2.27
CA PRO A 3 -6.17 -1.78 -2.92
C PRO A 3 -7.12 -2.71 -2.16
N GLN A 4 -8.43 -2.50 -2.32
CA GLN A 4 -9.46 -3.27 -1.60
C GLN A 4 -9.35 -4.78 -1.86
N GLU A 5 -9.02 -5.19 -3.08
CA GLU A 5 -8.79 -6.58 -3.46
C GLU A 5 -7.71 -7.24 -2.59
N ALA A 6 -6.59 -6.55 -2.37
CA ALA A 6 -5.52 -7.05 -1.50
C ALA A 6 -5.93 -7.11 -0.02
N ILE A 7 -6.80 -6.20 0.44
CA ILE A 7 -7.36 -6.28 1.80
C ILE A 7 -8.28 -7.50 1.94
N GLN A 8 -9.07 -7.81 0.91
CA GLN A 8 -9.95 -8.97 0.90
C GLN A 8 -9.17 -10.28 0.89
N GLU A 9 -8.14 -10.40 0.05
CA GLU A 9 -7.22 -11.55 0.06
C GLU A 9 -6.54 -11.71 1.43
N PHE A 10 -6.11 -10.60 2.05
CA PHE A 10 -5.53 -10.63 3.38
C PHE A 10 -6.51 -11.21 4.43
N LYS A 11 -7.80 -10.84 4.38
CA LYS A 11 -8.82 -11.39 5.29
C LYS A 11 -8.98 -12.89 5.12
N GLU A 12 -9.04 -13.37 3.89
CA GLU A 12 -9.21 -14.80 3.57
C GLU A 12 -8.01 -15.63 4.06
N LEU A 13 -6.80 -15.14 3.83
CA LEU A 13 -5.58 -15.79 4.32
C LEU A 13 -5.51 -15.78 5.85
N TYR A 14 -5.88 -14.67 6.49
CA TYR A 14 -5.88 -14.54 7.94
C TYR A 14 -6.89 -15.49 8.59
N GLU A 15 -8.11 -15.58 8.05
CA GLU A 15 -9.14 -16.52 8.51
C GLU A 15 -8.66 -17.96 8.32
N LYS A 16 -8.12 -18.31 7.14
CA LYS A 16 -7.61 -19.66 6.88
C LYS A 16 -6.49 -20.06 7.84
N ARG A 17 -5.62 -19.12 8.23
CA ARG A 17 -4.47 -19.40 9.10
C ARG A 17 -4.83 -19.43 10.58
N TYR A 18 -5.70 -18.53 11.03
CA TYR A 18 -5.95 -18.27 12.45
C TYR A 18 -7.38 -18.59 12.90
N GLY A 19 -8.30 -18.87 11.98
CA GLY A 19 -9.72 -19.08 12.27
C GLY A 19 -10.46 -17.82 12.73
N VAL A 20 -9.89 -16.64 12.50
CA VAL A 20 -10.44 -15.34 12.96
C VAL A 20 -10.88 -14.51 11.76
N LYS A 21 -12.14 -14.06 11.79
CA LYS A 21 -12.67 -13.09 10.82
C LYS A 21 -12.38 -11.68 11.30
N LEU A 22 -11.72 -10.89 10.45
CA LEU A 22 -11.43 -9.48 10.72
C LEU A 22 -12.53 -8.58 10.16
N SER A 23 -12.77 -7.45 10.83
CA SER A 23 -13.51 -6.34 10.21
C SER A 23 -12.71 -5.70 9.08
N ASP A 24 -13.37 -4.94 8.22
CA ASP A 24 -12.69 -4.21 7.13
C ASP A 24 -11.69 -3.18 7.67
N GLU A 25 -12.01 -2.53 8.79
CA GLU A 25 -11.14 -1.56 9.46
C GLU A 25 -9.88 -2.25 10.01
N GLU A 26 -10.05 -3.39 10.69
CA GLU A 26 -8.93 -4.15 11.24
C GLU A 26 -8.04 -4.73 10.15
N ALA A 27 -8.64 -5.27 9.09
CA ALA A 27 -7.91 -5.80 7.95
C ALA A 27 -7.12 -4.70 7.23
N THR A 28 -7.75 -3.55 7.02
CA THR A 28 -7.11 -2.36 6.42
C THR A 28 -5.91 -1.92 7.25
N LEU A 29 -6.07 -1.76 8.56
CA LEU A 29 -4.99 -1.33 9.44
C LEU A 29 -3.82 -2.33 9.44
N ARG A 30 -4.12 -3.62 9.65
CA ARG A 30 -3.10 -4.68 9.78
C ARG A 30 -2.35 -4.91 8.48
N ALA A 31 -3.06 -5.06 7.35
CA ALA A 31 -2.43 -5.31 6.05
C ALA A 31 -1.55 -4.13 5.61
N ASN A 32 -2.02 -2.89 5.78
CA ASN A 32 -1.21 -1.73 5.44
C ASN A 32 0.03 -1.60 6.33
N ASN A 33 -0.08 -1.88 7.63
CA ASN A 33 1.08 -1.85 8.54
C ASN A 33 2.09 -2.95 8.21
N LEU A 34 1.62 -4.15 7.89
CA LEU A 34 2.47 -5.25 7.45
C LEU A 34 3.21 -4.89 6.15
N PHE A 35 2.49 -4.37 5.16
CA PHE A 35 3.10 -3.99 3.89
C PHE A 35 4.12 -2.85 4.06
N LYS A 36 3.82 -1.84 4.90
CA LYS A 36 4.78 -0.77 5.23
C LYS A 36 6.06 -1.33 5.85
N LEU A 37 5.93 -2.22 6.82
CA LEU A 37 7.08 -2.86 7.46
C LEU A 37 7.91 -3.62 6.42
N TYR A 38 7.27 -4.48 5.64
CA TYR A 38 7.93 -5.26 4.60
C TYR A 38 8.66 -4.37 3.59
N LYS A 39 8.00 -3.29 3.13
CA LYS A 39 8.60 -2.32 2.21
C LYS A 39 9.87 -1.70 2.80
N ILE A 40 9.84 -1.23 4.04
CA ILE A 40 11.01 -0.62 4.69
C ILE A 40 12.13 -1.65 4.84
N THR A 41 11.81 -2.86 5.31
CA THR A 41 12.82 -3.89 5.62
C THR A 41 13.48 -4.47 4.37
N TYR A 42 12.72 -4.70 3.30
CA TYR A 42 13.20 -5.48 2.15
C TYR A 42 13.30 -4.71 0.84
N MET A 43 12.58 -3.60 0.69
CA MET A 43 12.63 -2.75 -0.51
C MET A 43 13.43 -1.47 -0.28
N GLY A 44 13.92 -1.24 0.94
CA GLY A 44 14.59 -0.02 1.35
C GLY A 44 13.62 1.12 1.63
N GLU A 45 14.10 2.13 2.35
CA GLU A 45 13.38 3.41 2.41
C GLU A 45 13.39 4.02 1.00
N PRO A 46 12.24 4.48 0.46
CA PRO A 46 12.27 5.28 -0.75
C PRO A 46 13.22 6.45 -0.52
N ASN A 47 14.27 6.55 -1.33
CA ASN A 47 15.17 7.69 -1.27
C ASN A 47 14.31 8.94 -1.50
N ILE A 48 14.52 10.01 -0.73
CA ILE A 48 13.81 11.29 -0.90
C ILE A 48 13.88 11.78 -2.35
N ASP A 49 14.93 11.40 -3.08
CA ASP A 49 15.11 11.69 -4.51
C ASP A 49 14.08 10.96 -5.41
N ASP A 50 13.63 9.76 -5.05
CA ASP A 50 12.63 8.99 -5.81
C ASP A 50 11.24 9.66 -5.78
N PHE A 51 10.95 10.42 -4.71
CA PHE A 51 9.71 11.19 -4.60
C PHE A 51 9.73 12.43 -5.48
N ARG A 52 10.87 13.12 -5.61
CA ARG A 52 11.00 14.30 -6.48
C ARG A 52 10.77 13.93 -7.94
N GLU A 53 11.33 12.81 -8.41
CA GLU A 53 11.20 12.41 -9.81
C GLU A 53 9.76 12.02 -10.19
N LYS A 54 9.02 11.35 -9.29
CA LYS A 54 7.60 11.00 -9.53
C LYS A 54 6.66 12.21 -9.46
N VAL A 55 6.92 13.16 -8.55
CA VAL A 55 6.10 14.38 -8.43
C VAL A 55 6.31 15.28 -9.66
N VAL A 56 7.56 15.47 -10.11
CA VAL A 56 7.88 16.27 -11.30
C VAL A 56 7.20 15.69 -12.55
N LYS A 57 7.34 14.38 -12.80
CA LYS A 57 6.66 13.72 -13.94
C LYS A 57 5.14 13.83 -13.91
N SER A 58 4.53 13.85 -12.72
CA SER A 58 3.07 14.00 -12.59
C SER A 58 2.57 15.45 -12.80
N HIS A 59 3.42 16.45 -12.53
CA HIS A 59 3.10 17.86 -12.76
C HIS A 59 3.22 18.23 -14.24
N ASP A 60 4.22 17.66 -14.94
CA ASP A 60 4.45 17.93 -16.37
C ASP A 60 3.37 17.31 -17.29
N LEU A 61 2.62 16.32 -16.81
CA LEU A 61 1.53 15.69 -17.58
C LEU A 61 0.21 16.48 -17.55
N ASN A 62 0.10 17.51 -16.70
CA ASN A 62 -1.18 18.21 -16.47
C ASN A 62 -1.23 19.64 -17.03
N THR A 63 -0.20 20.09 -17.75
CA THR A 63 -0.21 21.34 -18.52
C THR A 63 -0.38 21.07 -20.01
N ASN A 64 -1.48 20.41 -20.38
CA ASN A 64 -1.99 20.56 -21.75
C ASN A 64 -3.10 21.60 -21.73
N HIS A 65 -2.70 22.80 -22.15
CA HIS A 65 -3.59 23.88 -22.59
C HIS A 65 -4.63 23.35 -23.57
N ASN A 66 -5.90 23.68 -23.31
CA ASN A 66 -6.89 23.94 -24.34
C ASN A 66 -7.77 25.10 -23.90
#